data_AF-A0A7V0UK06-F1
#
_entry.id   AF-A0A7V0UK06-F1
#
_cell.length_a   1.000
_cell.length_b   1.000
_cell.length_c   1.000
_cell.angle_alpha   90.00
_cell.angle_beta   90.00
_cell.angle_gamma   90.00
#
_symmetry.space_group_name_H-M   'P 1'
#
loop_
_entity.id
_entity.type
_entity.pdbx_description
1 polymer ?
#
loop_
_entity_poly.entity_id
_entity_poly.type
_entity_poly.pdbx_seq_one_letter_code
_entity_poly.pdbx_strand_id
1 'polypeptide(L)' 'MDTAARSIAVKGADNKEMMFSYDDKTQVIGPEKTVQGLAGKTGTPVRVSFREEKGQNLATRIEVVTKE' A
#
# COMPACT_ATOMS: atom_id res chain seq x y z
N MET A 1 12.05 -14.42 -14.47
CA MET A 1 11.90 -14.16 -13.03
C MET A 1 10.89 -13.02 -12.92
N ASP A 2 9.61 -13.39 -12.95
CA ASP A 2 8.50 -12.46 -12.90
C ASP A 2 8.58 -11.67 -11.60
N THR A 3 9.01 -10.42 -11.70
CA THR A 3 8.82 -9.42 -10.64
C THR A 3 7.32 -9.20 -10.60
N ALA A 4 6.62 -10.03 -9.83
CA ALA A 4 5.18 -9.95 -9.62
C ALA A 4 4.89 -8.54 -9.13
N ALA A 5 4.48 -7.66 -10.05
CA ALA A 5 3.93 -6.36 -9.72
C ALA A 5 2.68 -6.66 -8.89
N ARG A 6 2.85 -6.60 -7.57
CA ARG A 6 1.79 -6.91 -6.64
C ARG A 6 1.01 -5.61 -6.48
N SER A 7 -0.30 -5.65 -6.65
CA SER A 7 -1.16 -4.48 -6.46
C SER A 7 -1.96 -4.64 -5.18
N ILE A 8 -2.16 -3.53 -4.47
CA ILE A 8 -3.07 -3.43 -3.33
C ILE A 8 -4.26 -2.56 -3.68
N ALA A 9 -5.44 -2.99 -3.27
CA ALA A 9 -6.60 -2.12 -3.21
C ALA A 9 -6.62 -1.43 -1.85
N VAL A 10 -6.57 -0.11 -1.85
CA VAL A 10 -6.66 0.72 -0.65
C VAL A 10 -7.91 1.56 -0.76
N LYS A 11 -8.80 1.43 0.22
CA LYS A 11 -9.97 2.28 0.31
C LYS A 11 -9.57 3.63 0.90
N GLY A 12 -9.58 4.66 0.07
CA GLY A 12 -9.31 6.03 0.49
C GLY A 12 -10.43 6.61 1.36
N ALA A 13 -10.15 7.73 2.02
CA ALA A 13 -11.11 8.43 2.88
C ALA A 13 -12.39 8.86 2.15
N ASP A 14 -12.31 9.06 0.83
CA ASP A 14 -13.45 9.36 -0.06
C ASP A 14 -14.35 8.14 -0.35
N ASN A 15 -14.18 7.03 0.39
CA ASN A 15 -14.76 5.71 0.10
C ASN A 15 -14.38 5.11 -1.26
N LYS A 16 -13.52 5.76 -2.04
CA LYS A 16 -12.99 5.22 -3.30
C LYS A 16 -11.91 4.19 -3.07
N GLU A 17 -12.05 3.05 -3.72
CA GLU A 17 -10.99 2.06 -3.82
C GLU A 17 -9.96 2.51 -4.86
N MET A 18 -8.72 2.64 -4.43
CA MET A 18 -7.58 2.97 -5.28
C MET A 18 -6.64 1.79 -5.33
N MET A 19 -6.24 1.38 -6.53
CA MET A 19 -5.19 0.38 -6.72
C MET A 19 -3.82 1.03 -6.74
N PHE A 20 -2.92 0.50 -5.91
CA PHE A 20 -1.52 0.87 -5.89
C PHE A 20 -0.66 -0.35 -6.21
N SER A 21 0.16 -0.24 -7.24
CA SER A 21 1.17 -1.24 -7.54
C SER A 21 2.32 -1.10 -6.55
N TYR A 22 2.94 -2.19 -6.13
CA TYR A 22 4.10 -2.19 -5.26
C TYR A 22 5.07 -3.29 -5.71
N ASP A 23 6.34 -3.09 -5.36
CA ASP A 23 7.43 -4.00 -5.69
C ASP A 23 8.28 -4.27 -4.45
N ASP A 24 9.31 -5.11 -4.57
CA ASP A 24 10.20 -5.43 -3.45
C ASP A 24 11.00 -4.22 -2.91
N LYS A 25 11.03 -3.10 -3.64
CA LYS A 25 11.58 -1.82 -3.16
C LYS A 25 10.60 -1.01 -2.31
N THR A 26 9.33 -1.38 -2.28
CA THR A 26 8.32 -0.69 -1.49
C THR A 26 8.59 -0.90 0.00
N GLN A 27 8.86 0.19 0.71
CA GLN A 27 9.18 0.12 2.13
C GLN A 27 7.90 0.13 2.97
N VAL A 28 7.63 -0.98 3.66
CA VAL A 28 6.49 -1.08 4.60
C VAL A 28 6.97 -0.76 6.01
N ILE A 29 6.40 0.29 6.61
CA ILE A 29 6.65 0.75 7.96
C ILE A 29 5.40 0.47 8.78
N GLY A 30 5.44 -0.54 9.64
CA GLY A 30 4.30 -0.92 10.47
C GLY A 30 4.58 -2.15 11.32
N PRO A 31 3.63 -2.52 12.19
CA PRO A 31 3.73 -3.73 13.01
C PRO A 31 3.79 -5.00 12.15
N GLU A 32 3.10 -4.98 11.00
CA GLU A 32 3.24 -6.00 9.96
C GLU A 32 4.08 -5.44 8.82
N LYS A 33 5.26 -6.03 8.61
CA LYS A 33 6.24 -5.62 7.59
C LYS A 33 5.85 -6.04 6.17
N THR A 34 4.62 -6.52 5.97
CA THR A 34 4.15 -7.04 4.69
C THR A 34 2.83 -6.38 4.31
N VAL A 35 2.71 -6.04 3.03
CA VAL A 35 1.51 -5.39 2.51
C VAL A 35 0.26 -6.29 2.62
N GLN A 36 0.46 -7.61 2.58
CA GLN A 36 -0.59 -8.60 2.81
C GLN A 36 -1.15 -8.54 4.25
N GLY A 37 -0.31 -8.26 5.25
CA GLY A 37 -0.77 -8.05 6.63
C GLY A 37 -1.64 -6.80 6.79
N LEU A 38 -1.42 -5.80 5.93
CA LEU A 38 -2.23 -4.58 5.89
C LEU A 38 -3.56 -4.79 5.18
N ALA A 39 -3.59 -5.58 4.11
CA ALA A 39 -4.81 -5.91 3.38
C ALA A 39 -5.82 -6.69 4.26
N GLY A 40 -5.34 -7.50 5.21
CA GLY A 40 -6.18 -8.16 6.20
C GLY A 40 -6.71 -7.25 7.32
N LYS A 41 -6.16 -6.03 7.46
CA LYS A 41 -6.52 -5.06 8.49
C LYS A 41 -7.46 -3.99 7.93
N THR A 42 -8.69 -4.41 7.66
CA THR A 42 -9.77 -3.50 7.31
C THR A 42 -10.04 -2.54 8.49
N GLY A 43 -9.95 -1.22 8.26
CA GLY A 43 -10.21 -0.20 9.28
C GLY A 43 -8.98 0.41 9.96
N THR A 44 -7.76 -0.03 9.62
CA THR A 44 -6.54 0.65 10.10
C THR A 44 -6.20 1.83 9.19
N PRO A 45 -5.99 3.05 9.73
CA PRO A 45 -5.51 4.16 8.92
C PRO A 45 -4.09 3.87 8.45
N VAL A 46 -3.87 3.90 7.14
CA VAL A 46 -2.56 3.75 6.54
C VAL A 46 -2.25 4.95 5.67
N ARG A 47 -0.97 5.32 5.61
CA ARG A 47 -0.44 6.38 4.79
C ARG A 47 0.42 5.77 3.70
N VAL A 48 -0.14 5.71 2.49
CA VAL A 48 0.53 5.17 1.30
C VAL A 48 1.18 6.32 0.55
N SER A 49 2.50 6.34 0.50
CA SER A 49 3.28 7.20 -0.39
C SER A 49 3.50 6.46 -1.70
N PHE A 50 2.93 7.00 -2.77
CA PHE A 50 3.06 6.47 -4.11
C PHE A 50 3.66 7.52 -5.04
N ARG A 51 4.27 7.06 -6.12
CA ARG A 51 4.67 7.88 -7.25
C ARG A 51 3.87 7.45 -8.48
N GLU A 52 3.45 8.41 -9.28
CA GLU A 52 2.86 8.09 -10.56
C GLU A 52 3.97 7.69 -11.53
N GLU A 53 3.90 6.48 -12.05
CA GLU A 53 4.86 5.96 -13.02
C GLU A 53 4.08 5.40 -14.21
N LYS A 54 4.24 6.04 -15.38
CA LYS A 54 3.55 5.66 -16.63
C LYS A 54 2.02 5.58 -16.46
N GLY A 55 1.42 6.50 -15.70
CA GLY A 55 -0.03 6.53 -15.44
C GLY A 55 -0.52 5.47 -14.44
N GLN A 56 0.37 4.82 -13.69
CA GLN A 56 0.04 3.90 -12.60
C GLN A 56 0.59 4.43 -11.27
N ASN A 57 -0.15 4.19 -10.19
CA ASN A 57 0.28 4.59 -8.85
C ASN A 57 1.19 3.51 -8.25
N LEU A 58 2.50 3.72 -8.29
CA LEU A 58 3.49 2.84 -7.68
C LEU A 58 3.77 3.25 -6.23
N ALA A 59 3.28 2.48 -5.26
CA ALA A 59 3.60 2.63 -3.86
C ALA A 59 5.10 2.43 -3.62
N THR A 60 5.74 3.45 -3.06
CA THR A 60 7.16 3.44 -2.69
C THR A 60 7.35 3.30 -1.19
N ARG A 61 6.37 3.75 -0.39
CA ARG A 61 6.36 3.60 1.06
C ARG A 61 4.94 3.44 1.58
N ILE A 62 4.73 2.52 2.50
CA ILE A 62 3.44 2.30 3.15
C ILE A 62 3.67 2.39 4.64
N GLU A 63 3.00 3.31 5.31
CA GLU A 63 3.14 3.54 6.75
C GLU A 63 1.81 3.28 7.47
N VAL A 64 1.84 2.44 8.50
CA VAL A 64 0.66 2.13 9.30
C VAL A 64 0.51 3.18 10.39
N VAL A 65 -0.55 3.98 10.30
CA VAL A 65 -0.89 4.95 11.35
C VAL A 65 -1.77 4.22 12.37
N THR A 66 -1.16 3.33 13.14
CA THR A 66 -1.83 2.78 14.32
C THR A 66 -2.06 3.94 15.28
N LYS A 67 -3.32 4.31 15.50
CA LYS A 67 -3.70 5.12 16.67
C LYS A 67 -3.57 4.20 17.87
N GLU A 68 -2.50 4.37 18.65
CA GLU A 68 -2.42 3.84 20.00
C GLU A 68 -3.49 4.49 20.90
#